data_AF-A0A6G3X1U2-F1
#
_entry.id   AF-A0A6G3X1U2-F1
#
_cell.length_a   1.000
_cell.length_b   1.000
_cell.length_c   1.000
_cell.angle_alpha   90.00
_cell.angle_beta   90.00
_cell.angle_gamma   90.00
#
_symmetry.space_group_name_H-M   'P 1'
#
loop_
_entity.id
_entity.type
_entity.pdbx_description
1 polymer ?
#
loop_
_entity_poly.entity_id
_entity_poly.type
_entity_poly.pdbx_seq_one_letter_code
_entity_poly.pdbx_strand_id
1 'polypeptide(L)'
;MRSVSNRTRVGLLAAFTAFSALLSTGSATAATQLNGDWAPFDRCPVDAPAMLAADGLNTIATCIASSSATGTITLGKTKVSTGHTDLQLGVIQRPDGTASLVAPPEGALTADPAEIPGGLIGL
;
A
#
# COMPACT_ATOMS: atom_id res chain seq x y z
N MET A 1 33.04 -20.50 -56.37
CA MET A 1 33.73 -20.25 -55.09
C MET A 1 33.86 -18.74 -54.91
N ARG A 2 33.02 -18.11 -54.08
CA ARG A 2 33.10 -16.69 -53.75
C ARG A 2 33.39 -16.58 -52.25
N SER A 3 34.54 -16.00 -51.92
CA SER A 3 35.03 -15.77 -50.57
C SER A 3 34.19 -14.69 -49.90
N VAL A 4 33.35 -15.07 -48.93
CA VAL A 4 32.62 -14.11 -48.09
C VAL A 4 33.54 -13.68 -46.96
N SER A 5 33.82 -12.38 -46.92
CA SER A 5 34.73 -11.71 -45.99
C SER A 5 34.33 -11.92 -44.53
N ASN A 6 35.29 -12.35 -43.70
CA ASN A 6 35.13 -12.63 -42.27
C ASN A 6 34.90 -11.37 -41.39
N ARG A 7 34.78 -10.17 -41.99
CA ARG A 7 34.71 -8.88 -41.29
C ARG A 7 33.31 -8.45 -40.88
N THR A 8 32.25 -9.09 -41.39
CA THR A 8 30.85 -8.74 -41.06
C THR A 8 30.30 -9.46 -39.82
N ARG A 9 31.02 -10.43 -39.24
CA ARG A 9 30.56 -11.18 -38.06
C ARG A 9 30.87 -10.53 -36.71
N VAL A 10 31.68 -9.47 -36.67
CA VAL A 10 32.11 -8.85 -35.40
C VAL A 10 31.24 -7.66 -34.99
N GLY A 11 30.49 -7.05 -35.91
CA GLY A 11 29.69 -5.84 -35.63
C GLY A 11 28.34 -6.07 -34.95
N LEU A 12 27.85 -7.31 -34.89
CA LEU A 12 26.48 -7.61 -34.40
C LEU A 12 26.40 -8.10 -32.95
N LEU A 13 27.55 -8.32 -32.29
CA LEU A 13 27.61 -8.78 -30.90
C LEU A 13 27.78 -7.65 -29.87
N ALA A 14 27.95 -6.40 -30.31
CA ALA A 14 28.21 -5.26 -29.41
C ALA A 14 26.97 -4.39 -29.10
N ALA A 15 25.81 -4.65 -29.72
CA ALA A 15 24.62 -3.79 -29.59
C ALA A 15 23.54 -4.31 -28.64
N PHE A 16 23.69 -5.49 -28.03
CA PHE A 16 22.66 -6.12 -27.18
C PHE A 16 22.92 -6.10 -25.67
N THR A 17 24.01 -5.50 -25.20
CA THR A 17 24.37 -5.49 -23.77
C THR A 17 23.92 -4.24 -23.00
N ALA A 18 23.25 -3.28 -23.64
CA ALA A 18 22.93 -1.99 -23.01
C ALA A 18 21.47 -1.84 -22.51
N PHE A 19 20.62 -2.87 -22.54
CA PHE A 19 19.20 -2.73 -22.18
C PHE A 19 18.63 -3.77 -21.19
N SER A 20 19.48 -4.53 -20.50
CA SER A 20 19.06 -5.49 -19.47
C SER A 20 19.14 -4.94 -18.03
N ALA A 21 19.46 -3.66 -17.86
CA ALA A 21 19.61 -3.03 -16.55
C ALA A 21 18.36 -2.25 -16.07
N LEU A 22 17.18 -2.48 -16.67
CA LEU A 22 15.91 -2.23 -15.97
C LEU A 22 15.66 -3.39 -15.00
N LEU A 23 16.60 -3.53 -14.06
CA LEU A 23 16.41 -4.32 -12.86
C LEU A 23 15.18 -3.71 -12.18
N SER A 24 14.12 -4.51 -12.12
CA SER A 24 13.01 -4.30 -11.21
C SER A 24 13.56 -4.20 -9.79
N THR A 25 14.02 -3.01 -9.41
CA THR A 25 14.23 -2.62 -8.01
C THR A 25 12.85 -2.36 -7.41
N GLY A 26 12.02 -3.39 -7.41
CA GLY A 26 10.96 -3.50 -6.42
C GLY A 26 11.67 -3.84 -5.13
N SER A 27 12.17 -2.82 -4.44
CA SER A 27 12.54 -2.96 -3.04
C SER A 27 11.26 -3.34 -2.32
N ALA A 28 11.02 -4.63 -2.14
CA ALA A 28 10.07 -5.11 -1.16
C ALA A 28 10.69 -4.79 0.20
N THR A 29 10.60 -3.51 0.60
CA THR A 29 10.97 -3.07 1.94
C THR A 29 10.03 -3.81 2.86
N ALA A 30 10.53 -4.82 3.59
CA ALA A 30 9.77 -5.39 4.68
C ALA A 30 9.46 -4.24 5.63
N ALA A 31 8.17 -3.94 5.81
CA ALA A 31 7.75 -2.92 6.77
C ALA A 31 8.35 -3.29 8.13
N THR A 32 9.14 -2.38 8.71
CA THR A 32 9.64 -2.56 10.07
C THR A 32 8.43 -2.69 10.98
N GLN A 33 8.27 -3.84 11.64
CA GLN A 33 7.19 -4.02 12.60
C GLN A 33 7.39 -3.05 13.76
N LEU A 34 6.47 -2.08 13.88
CA LEU A 34 6.48 -1.08 14.95
C LEU A 34 5.95 -1.72 16.24
N ASN A 35 6.45 -1.27 17.39
CA ASN A 35 6.15 -1.87 18.69
C ASN A 35 5.15 -1.03 19.52
N GLY A 36 4.34 -1.70 20.34
CA GLY A 36 3.43 -1.06 21.28
C GLY A 36 2.34 -0.24 20.56
N ASP A 37 2.07 0.96 21.06
CA ASP A 37 1.05 1.86 20.49
C ASP A 37 1.36 2.33 19.06
N TRP A 38 2.57 2.07 18.57
CA TRP A 38 2.99 2.37 17.20
C TRP A 38 2.70 1.25 16.21
N ALA A 39 2.38 0.04 16.69
CA ALA A 39 2.11 -1.11 15.83
C ALA A 39 1.08 -0.82 14.71
N PRO A 40 0.02 -0.02 14.94
CA PRO A 40 -0.95 0.34 13.90
C PRO A 40 -0.47 1.31 12.81
N PHE A 41 0.82 1.66 12.71
CA PHE A 41 1.32 2.62 11.70
C PHE A 41 2.21 1.94 10.64
N ASP A 42 2.01 0.64 10.42
CA ASP A 42 2.80 -0.20 9.52
C ASP A 42 2.31 -0.21 8.05
N ARG A 43 1.14 0.39 7.78
CA ARG A 43 0.48 0.42 6.46
C ARG A 43 0.20 1.83 5.96
N CYS A 44 0.68 2.85 6.67
CA CYS A 44 0.59 4.23 6.22
C CYS A 44 1.20 4.39 4.81
N PRO A 45 0.51 5.04 3.86
CA PRO A 45 0.97 5.13 2.48
C PRO A 45 2.03 6.23 2.31
N VAL A 46 3.05 6.25 3.16
CA VAL A 46 4.06 7.31 3.23
C VAL A 46 4.85 7.46 1.93
N ASP A 47 5.02 6.37 1.19
CA ASP A 47 5.72 6.34 -0.10
C ASP A 47 4.79 6.64 -1.30
N ALA A 48 3.49 6.86 -1.07
CA ALA A 48 2.58 7.20 -2.15
C ALA A 48 2.99 8.56 -2.76
N PRO A 49 3.02 8.70 -4.10
CA PRO A 49 3.49 9.94 -4.74
C PRO A 49 2.76 11.20 -4.26
N ALA A 50 1.45 11.09 -3.98
CA ALA A 50 0.67 12.21 -3.46
C ALA A 50 1.08 12.62 -2.04
N MET A 51 1.46 11.65 -1.19
CA MET A 51 1.94 11.90 0.18
C MET A 51 3.34 12.52 0.15
N LEU A 52 4.23 12.02 -0.70
CA LEU A 52 5.58 12.55 -0.90
C LEU A 52 5.61 13.97 -1.51
N ALA A 53 4.55 14.36 -2.21
CA ALA A 53 4.44 15.69 -2.82
C ALA A 53 4.06 16.79 -1.81
N ALA A 54 3.68 16.44 -0.58
CA ALA A 54 3.38 17.39 0.48
C ALA A 54 4.66 18.10 0.96
N ASP A 55 4.59 19.42 1.12
CA ASP A 55 5.74 20.25 1.53
C ASP A 55 5.90 20.37 3.06
N GLY A 56 4.89 19.95 3.83
CA GLY A 56 4.88 20.03 5.29
C GLY A 56 4.68 21.45 5.85
N LEU A 57 4.37 22.44 4.99
CA LEU A 57 4.11 23.82 5.38
C LEU A 57 2.72 24.28 4.94
N ASN A 58 2.44 24.19 3.65
CA ASN A 58 1.19 24.60 3.03
C ASN A 58 0.32 23.37 2.74
N THR A 59 0.95 22.28 2.33
CA THR A 59 0.33 20.99 2.08
C THR A 59 0.84 20.00 3.11
N ILE A 60 -0.03 19.57 4.02
CA ILE A 60 0.35 18.69 5.13
C ILE A 60 -0.14 17.28 4.84
N ALA A 61 0.77 16.33 4.80
CA ALA A 61 0.46 14.90 4.77
C ALA A 61 0.48 14.34 6.19
N THR A 62 -0.55 13.59 6.58
CA THR A 62 -0.67 12.95 7.88
C THR A 62 -1.19 11.52 7.70
N CYS A 63 -0.72 10.57 8.50
CA CYS A 63 -1.33 9.26 8.57
C CYS A 63 -2.27 9.19 9.77
N ILE A 64 -3.49 8.69 9.54
CA ILE A 64 -4.43 8.35 10.60
C ILE A 64 -4.45 6.84 10.72
N ALA A 65 -4.23 6.36 11.94
CA ALA A 65 -4.35 4.96 12.29
C ALA A 65 -5.38 4.78 13.42
N SER A 66 -6.17 3.72 13.34
CA SER A 66 -7.06 3.27 14.40
C SER A 66 -7.11 1.76 14.39
N SER A 67 -6.80 1.16 15.54
CA SER A 67 -6.75 -0.30 15.68
C SER A 67 -7.58 -0.74 16.86
N SER A 68 -8.33 -1.81 16.68
CA SER A 68 -9.10 -2.45 17.74
C SER A 68 -8.85 -3.95 17.72
N ALA A 69 -8.46 -4.51 18.86
CA ALA A 69 -8.27 -5.95 19.00
C ALA A 69 -9.59 -6.74 18.85
N THR A 70 -10.69 -6.14 19.29
CA THR A 70 -12.04 -6.69 19.15
C THR A 70 -13.06 -5.55 19.25
N GLY A 71 -14.31 -5.82 18.92
CA GLY A 71 -15.39 -4.87 18.96
C GLY A 71 -16.73 -5.56 18.85
N THR A 72 -17.78 -4.77 18.70
CA THR A 72 -19.12 -5.32 18.48
C THR A 72 -19.84 -4.50 17.43
N ILE A 73 -20.45 -5.19 16.47
CA ILE A 73 -21.34 -4.59 15.47
C ILE A 73 -22.75 -5.14 15.68
N THR A 74 -23.74 -4.32 15.42
CA THR A 74 -25.14 -4.77 15.42
C THR A 74 -25.59 -4.97 13.98
N LEU A 75 -25.98 -6.19 13.66
CA LEU A 75 -26.56 -6.54 12.37
C LEU A 75 -28.03 -6.91 12.60
N GLY A 76 -28.93 -6.05 12.13
CA GLY A 76 -30.36 -6.21 12.41
C GLY A 76 -30.64 -6.16 13.91
N LYS A 77 -31.15 -7.27 14.47
CA LYS A 77 -31.36 -7.43 15.93
C LYS A 77 -30.23 -8.15 16.67
N THR A 78 -29.23 -8.63 15.94
CA THR A 78 -28.17 -9.48 16.50
C THR A 78 -26.91 -8.66 16.76
N LYS A 79 -26.34 -8.80 17.96
CA LYS A 79 -25.03 -8.24 18.31
C LYS A 79 -23.96 -9.27 17.99
N VAL A 80 -23.01 -8.89 17.14
CA VAL A 80 -21.95 -9.74 16.62
C VAL A 80 -20.61 -9.22 17.11
N SER A 81 -19.77 -10.11 17.62
CA SER A 81 -18.38 -9.78 17.98
C SER A 81 -17.55 -9.64 16.71
N THR A 82 -16.77 -8.58 16.61
CA THR A 82 -15.76 -8.46 15.55
C THR A 82 -14.41 -8.97 16.05
N GLY A 83 -13.60 -9.49 15.13
CA GLY A 83 -12.18 -9.75 15.39
C GLY A 83 -11.36 -8.45 15.35
N HIS A 84 -10.07 -8.58 15.05
CA HIS A 84 -9.19 -7.44 14.89
C HIS A 84 -9.67 -6.54 13.74
N THR A 85 -9.57 -5.23 13.90
CA THR A 85 -9.89 -4.26 12.86
C THR A 85 -8.86 -3.17 12.89
N ASP A 86 -8.32 -2.84 11.71
CA ASP A 86 -7.28 -1.84 11.54
C ASP A 86 -7.65 -0.90 10.38
N LEU A 87 -7.72 0.38 10.69
CA LEU A 87 -7.96 1.47 9.76
C LEU A 87 -6.68 2.31 9.66
N GLN A 88 -6.11 2.39 8.46
CA GLN A 88 -4.99 3.26 8.16
C GLN A 88 -5.21 4.01 6.85
N LEU A 89 -5.02 5.33 6.86
CA LEU A 89 -5.06 6.14 5.64
C LEU A 89 -4.21 7.40 5.73
N GLY A 90 -3.73 7.84 4.57
CA GLY A 90 -3.12 9.15 4.41
C GLY A 90 -4.18 10.23 4.23
N VAL A 91 -3.97 11.39 4.83
CA VAL A 91 -4.75 12.61 4.62
C VAL A 91 -3.80 13.70 4.16
N ILE A 92 -4.14 14.36 3.05
CA ILE A 92 -3.41 15.51 2.54
C ILE A 92 -4.32 16.72 2.69
N GLN A 93 -3.92 17.66 3.54
CA GLN A 93 -4.62 18.93 3.76
C GLN A 93 -3.94 20.03 2.95
N ARG A 94 -4.73 20.88 2.29
CA ARG A 94 -4.24 22.00 1.45
C ARG A 94 -4.60 23.37 2.05
N PRO A 95 -3.95 24.47 1.62
CA PRO A 95 -4.20 25.81 2.17
C PRO A 95 -5.61 26.34 1.91
N ASP A 96 -6.27 25.86 0.87
CA ASP A 96 -7.65 26.20 0.53
C ASP A 96 -8.68 25.50 1.43
N GLY A 97 -8.24 24.72 2.42
CA GLY A 97 -9.07 23.98 3.36
C GLY A 97 -9.56 22.64 2.82
N THR A 98 -9.19 22.26 1.59
CA THR A 98 -9.56 20.96 1.03
C THR A 98 -8.68 19.85 1.59
N ALA A 99 -9.26 18.65 1.71
CA ALA A 99 -8.55 17.45 2.08
C ALA A 99 -8.76 16.35 1.02
N SER A 100 -7.70 15.59 0.75
CA SER A 100 -7.79 14.36 -0.06
C SER A 100 -7.27 13.17 0.74
N LEU A 101 -7.89 12.01 0.52
CA LEU A 101 -7.52 10.77 1.17
C LEU A 101 -6.62 9.94 0.25
N VAL A 102 -5.64 9.27 0.83
CA VAL A 102 -4.76 8.32 0.14
C VAL A 102 -4.90 6.99 0.86
N ALA A 103 -5.43 5.99 0.15
CA ALA A 103 -5.52 4.64 0.69
C ALA A 103 -4.18 3.91 0.52
N PRO A 104 -3.80 3.05 1.47
CA PRO A 104 -2.77 2.03 1.24
C PRO A 104 -3.15 1.09 0.08
N PRO A 105 -2.18 0.46 -0.61
CA PRO A 105 -2.45 -0.40 -1.79
C PRO A 105 -3.42 -1.56 -1.54
N GLU A 106 -3.24 -2.23 -0.41
CA GLU A 106 -4.13 -3.21 0.24
C GLU A 106 -5.53 -2.73 0.65
N GLY A 107 -5.80 -1.42 0.62
CA GLY A 107 -7.00 -0.79 1.17
C GLY A 107 -6.81 -0.17 2.54
N ALA A 108 -7.68 0.80 2.86
CA ALA A 108 -7.58 1.60 4.09
C ALA A 108 -8.13 0.89 5.34
N LEU A 109 -9.04 -0.05 5.18
CA LEU A 109 -9.65 -0.79 6.29
C LEU A 109 -9.41 -2.28 6.08
N THR A 110 -8.81 -2.91 7.08
CA THR A 110 -8.71 -4.37 7.19
C THR A 110 -9.46 -4.82 8.43
N ALA A 111 -10.16 -5.93 8.31
CA ALA A 111 -10.92 -6.49 9.41
C ALA A 111 -10.90 -8.01 9.33
N ASP A 112 -10.72 -8.65 10.48
CA ASP A 112 -10.91 -10.08 10.62
C ASP A 112 -12.39 -10.45 10.35
N PRO A 113 -12.65 -11.67 9.85
CA PRO A 113 -14.00 -12.17 9.71
C PRO A 113 -14.77 -12.12 11.04
N ALA A 114 -16.06 -11.80 10.97
CA ALA A 114 -16.99 -11.89 12.09
C ALA A 114 -17.91 -13.09 11.89
N GLU A 115 -18.07 -13.92 12.91
CA GLU A 115 -18.99 -15.05 12.88
C GLU A 115 -20.41 -14.58 13.19
N ILE A 116 -21.38 -14.88 12.31
CA ILE A 116 -22.78 -14.51 12.49
C ILE A 116 -23.53 -15.67 13.16
N PRO A 117 -23.93 -15.55 14.44
CA PRO A 117 -24.62 -16.64 15.13
C PRO A 117 -25.94 -16.97 14.43
N GLY A 118 -26.12 -18.22 14.02
CA GLY A 118 -27.34 -18.66 13.30
C GLY A 118 -27.43 -18.21 11.84
N GLY A 119 -26.37 -17.61 11.28
CA GLY A 119 -26.34 -17.14 9.89
C GLY A 119 -27.30 -15.96 9.63
N LEU A 120 -27.76 -15.82 8.38
CA LEU A 120 -28.67 -14.73 7.97
C LEU A 120 -30.08 -14.82 8.55
N ILE A 121 -30.43 -15.94 9.20
CA ILE A 121 -31.80 -16.24 9.67
C ILE A 121 -32.20 -15.34 10.87
N GLY A 122 -31.23 -14.69 11.52
CA GLY A 122 -31.43 -13.81 12.70
C GLY A 122 -31.13 -12.32 12.47
N LEU A 123 -31.00 -11.88 11.22
CA LEU A 123 -30.79 -10.47 10.86
C LEU A 123 -32.13 -9.73 10.72
#